data_AF-A0A5J6MW55-F1
#
_entry.id   AF-A0A5J6MW55-F1
#
_cell.length_a   1.000
_cell.length_b   1.000
_cell.length_c   1.000
_cell.angle_alpha   90.00
_cell.angle_beta   90.00
_cell.angle_gamma   90.00
#
_symmetry.space_group_name_H-M   'P 1'
#
loop_
_entity.id
_entity.type
_entity.pdbx_description
1 polymer ?
#
loop_
_entity_poly.entity_id
_entity_poly.type
_entity_poly.pdbx_seq_one_letter_code
_entity_poly.pdbx_strand_id
1 'polypeptide(L)'
;MSARLLLTASLAGLLSSALPALAQSPVSDSAASEIKITVKDGVFETDSTNRRFTVVQYWPEGSSEPVHVLIKEEMAAVLRDDSEGPVSASVTVSTWRVGTDGSRKPGPGFKLTGDSGSAAGLDGNDAFYRVVEYGCCGALDRSTFFSLESGKPLLSVTGEPATLEVPNAGGIMRVAGILPFWAADRDETFAKFKDALAIVTYADRTHTLQRALLKGPVDKSFDDLINEVMSEPVVGFRKADGSDAPDAQFTLWSADGKKDPAAITDAVFSIEFTPDYKVEIPVAADKLDIAHATLPKGFTLEALPAN
;
A
#
# COMPACT_ATOMS: atom_id res chain seq x y z
N MET A 1 -33.15 85.91 12.64
CA MET A 1 -32.17 84.96 13.22
C MET A 1 -31.82 83.96 12.14
N SER A 2 -30.67 84.13 11.49
CA SER A 2 -30.24 83.37 10.32
C SER A 2 -29.14 82.39 10.72
N ALA A 3 -29.38 81.09 10.57
CA ALA A 3 -28.36 80.06 10.69
C ALA A 3 -28.00 79.55 9.29
N ARG A 4 -26.76 79.80 8.88
CA ARG A 4 -26.11 79.27 7.69
C ARG A 4 -25.70 77.81 7.95
N LEU A 5 -26.05 76.89 7.07
CA LEU A 5 -25.50 75.54 7.01
C LEU A 5 -24.65 75.45 5.72
N LEU A 6 -23.32 75.41 5.88
CA LEU A 6 -22.37 75.16 4.80
C LEU A 6 -21.99 73.68 4.83
N LEU A 7 -22.35 72.95 3.78
CA LEU A 7 -21.91 71.58 3.52
C LEU A 7 -20.47 71.62 2.99
N THR A 8 -19.51 71.12 3.76
CA THR A 8 -18.17 70.77 3.28
C THR A 8 -18.16 69.31 2.87
N ALA A 9 -18.10 69.05 1.56
CA ALA A 9 -17.90 67.73 1.00
C ALA A 9 -16.40 67.35 1.10
N SER A 10 -16.06 66.43 2.00
CA SER A 10 -14.72 65.85 2.10
C SER A 10 -14.56 64.70 1.12
N LEU A 11 -13.77 64.95 0.08
CA LEU A 11 -13.23 63.98 -0.86
C LEU A 11 -12.16 63.14 -0.14
N ALA A 12 -12.57 62.07 0.53
CA ALA A 12 -11.65 61.11 1.14
C ALA A 12 -11.13 60.16 0.05
N GLY A 13 -9.89 60.40 -0.39
CA GLY A 13 -9.18 59.57 -1.35
C GLY A 13 -9.00 58.15 -0.86
N LEU A 14 -9.49 57.20 -1.64
CA LEU A 14 -9.23 55.76 -1.55
C LEU A 14 -7.75 55.49 -1.89
N LEU A 15 -6.86 55.68 -0.91
CA LEU A 15 -5.55 55.05 -0.91
C LEU A 15 -5.74 53.58 -0.53
N SER A 16 -6.02 52.74 -1.53
CA SER A 16 -5.89 51.29 -1.41
C SER A 16 -4.40 50.96 -1.29
N SER A 17 -3.87 51.02 -0.09
CA SER A 17 -2.57 50.47 0.24
C SER A 17 -2.62 48.95 0.01
N ALA A 18 -2.05 48.51 -1.11
CA ALA A 18 -1.71 47.12 -1.31
C ALA A 18 -0.73 46.71 -0.21
N LEU A 19 -1.24 46.11 0.87
CA LEU A 19 -0.38 45.49 1.87
C LEU A 19 0.42 44.41 1.15
N PRO A 20 1.77 44.43 1.24
CA PRO A 20 2.57 43.35 0.69
C PRO A 20 2.08 42.05 1.31
N ALA A 21 1.71 41.08 0.46
CA ALA A 21 1.37 39.75 0.92
C ALA A 21 2.57 39.26 1.75
N LEU A 22 2.35 39.08 3.06
CA LEU A 22 3.36 38.53 3.95
C LEU A 22 3.65 37.12 3.44
N ALA A 23 4.81 36.93 2.81
CA ALA A 23 5.28 35.62 2.42
C ALA A 23 5.27 34.73 3.66
N GLN A 24 4.51 33.64 3.64
CA GLN A 24 4.48 32.69 4.74
C GLN A 24 5.91 32.20 4.98
N SER A 25 6.34 32.23 6.24
CA SER A 25 7.67 31.73 6.61
C SER A 25 7.79 30.25 6.25
N PRO A 26 8.95 29.78 5.78
CA PRO A 26 9.16 28.37 5.49
C PRO A 26 8.79 27.50 6.68
N VAL A 27 8.01 26.45 6.46
CA VAL A 27 7.72 25.46 7.52
C VAL A 27 8.91 24.50 7.61
N SER A 28 9.48 24.36 8.81
CA SER A 28 10.59 23.46 9.09
C SER A 28 10.21 22.50 10.22
N ASP A 29 10.39 21.19 9.98
CA ASP A 29 10.26 20.16 11.03
C ASP A 29 11.58 19.46 11.27
N SER A 30 11.73 18.92 12.47
CA SER A 30 12.79 17.99 12.82
C SER A 30 12.27 16.96 13.81
N ALA A 31 12.92 15.80 13.85
CA ALA A 31 12.64 14.76 14.84
C ALA A 31 13.96 14.12 15.28
N ALA A 32 14.02 13.74 16.55
CA ALA A 32 15.16 13.02 17.12
C ALA A 32 14.85 11.53 17.23
N SER A 33 15.85 10.70 16.92
CA SER A 33 15.85 9.27 17.19
C SER A 33 16.52 9.00 18.54
N GLU A 34 16.12 7.91 19.19
CA GLU A 34 16.65 7.48 20.48
C GLU A 34 17.08 6.01 20.43
N ILE A 35 18.19 5.69 21.09
CA ILE A 35 18.66 4.32 21.32
C ILE A 35 19.06 4.22 22.79
N LYS A 36 18.56 3.19 23.47
CA LYS A 36 18.87 2.88 24.86
C LYS A 36 19.26 1.41 24.95
N ILE A 37 20.46 1.15 25.47
CA ILE A 37 20.98 -0.20 25.68
C ILE A 37 21.00 -0.46 27.18
N THR A 38 20.36 -1.56 27.60
CA THR A 38 20.33 -2.00 29.00
C THR A 38 20.76 -3.46 29.09
N VAL A 39 21.17 -3.89 30.28
CA VAL A 39 21.37 -5.31 30.58
C VAL A 39 20.21 -5.75 31.47
N LYS A 40 19.39 -6.69 31.00
CA LYS A 40 18.26 -7.27 31.74
C LYS A 40 18.44 -8.78 31.80
N ASP A 41 18.44 -9.33 33.01
CA ASP A 41 18.61 -10.77 33.24
C ASP A 41 19.90 -11.35 32.62
N GLY A 42 20.96 -10.53 32.57
CA GLY A 42 22.25 -10.92 31.99
C GLY A 42 22.31 -10.86 30.46
N VAL A 43 21.26 -10.38 29.79
CA VAL A 43 21.17 -10.23 28.34
C VAL A 43 21.12 -8.75 27.96
N PHE A 44 21.76 -8.37 26.85
CA PHE A 44 21.61 -7.02 26.32
C PHE A 44 20.24 -6.83 25.68
N GLU A 45 19.60 -5.73 26.03
CA GLU A 45 18.35 -5.28 25.45
C GLU A 45 18.53 -3.87 24.87
N THR A 46 18.20 -3.71 23.60
CA THR A 46 18.29 -2.45 22.87
C THR A 46 16.89 -1.95 22.53
N ASP A 47 16.45 -0.90 23.23
CA ASP A 47 15.27 -0.12 22.88
C ASP A 47 15.67 0.95 21.86
N SER A 48 15.01 0.99 20.71
CA SER A 48 15.23 2.01 19.69
C SER A 48 13.93 2.68 19.28
N THR A 49 13.99 3.98 18.99
CA THR A 49 12.91 4.71 18.34
C THR A 49 13.50 5.62 17.28
N ASN A 50 13.33 5.23 16.02
CA ASN A 50 13.80 5.97 14.87
C ASN A 50 12.68 6.84 14.32
N ARG A 51 12.97 8.12 14.09
CA ARG A 51 12.02 9.05 13.50
C ARG A 51 12.59 9.68 12.24
N ARG A 52 11.79 9.75 11.18
CA ARG A 52 12.17 10.45 9.96
C ARG A 52 10.99 11.15 9.31
N PHE A 53 11.29 12.10 8.45
CA PHE A 53 10.33 12.73 7.57
C PHE A 53 10.66 12.38 6.13
N THR A 54 9.64 12.04 5.35
CA THR A 54 9.75 11.75 3.92
C THR A 54 8.71 12.58 3.18
N VAL A 55 9.07 13.18 2.04
CA VAL A 55 8.09 13.82 1.15
C VAL A 55 7.95 12.94 -0.07
N VAL A 56 6.72 12.55 -0.38
CA VAL A 56 6.39 11.76 -1.56
C VAL A 56 5.43 12.51 -2.47
N GLN A 57 5.33 12.04 -3.71
CA GLN A 57 4.43 12.58 -4.70
C GLN A 57 3.70 11.43 -5.41
N TYR A 58 2.40 11.60 -5.62
CA TYR A 58 1.62 10.68 -6.43
C TYR A 58 0.49 11.39 -7.17
N TRP A 59 -0.06 10.76 -8.21
CA TRP A 59 -1.18 11.28 -8.99
C TRP A 59 -2.47 10.55 -8.63
N PRO A 60 -3.48 11.20 -8.03
CA PRO A 60 -4.78 10.58 -7.79
C PRO A 60 -5.49 10.14 -9.08
N GLU A 61 -6.35 9.12 -8.98
CA GLU A 61 -7.10 8.55 -10.09
C GLU A 61 -8.08 9.61 -10.57
N GLY A 62 -8.12 9.83 -11.88
CA GLY A 62 -8.88 10.91 -12.49
C GLY A 62 -8.29 12.31 -12.30
N SER A 63 -7.13 12.47 -11.66
CA SER A 63 -6.45 13.75 -11.48
C SER A 63 -5.26 13.91 -12.44
N SER A 64 -5.13 15.09 -13.06
CA SER A 64 -3.90 15.50 -13.76
C SER A 64 -2.87 16.12 -12.83
N GLU A 65 -3.29 16.55 -11.63
CA GLU A 65 -2.45 17.22 -10.66
C GLU A 65 -1.88 16.22 -9.66
N PRO A 66 -0.58 16.29 -9.35
CA PRO A 66 0.00 15.49 -8.29
C PRO A 66 -0.44 16.00 -6.91
N VAL A 67 -0.36 15.11 -5.94
CA VAL A 67 -0.47 15.41 -4.52
C VAL A 67 0.89 15.17 -3.87
N HIS A 68 1.37 16.17 -3.13
CA HIS A 68 2.54 16.02 -2.27
C HIS A 68 2.09 15.63 -0.87
N VAL A 69 2.71 14.60 -0.31
CA VAL A 69 2.45 14.15 1.05
C VAL A 69 3.73 14.17 1.86
N LEU A 70 3.71 14.92 2.96
CA LEU A 70 4.71 14.81 4.01
C LEU A 70 4.32 13.64 4.91
N ILE A 71 5.24 12.72 5.13
CA ILE A 71 5.11 11.55 5.99
C ILE A 71 6.06 11.74 7.16
N LYS A 72 5.55 11.59 8.39
CA LYS A 72 6.36 11.39 9.59
C LYS A 72 6.25 9.93 9.98
N GLU A 73 7.41 9.29 10.07
CA GLU A 73 7.53 7.87 10.40
C GLU A 73 8.17 7.75 11.77
N GLU A 74 7.62 6.91 12.64
CA GLU A 74 8.21 6.51 13.90
C GLU A 74 8.26 4.98 13.97
N MET A 75 9.47 4.43 13.99
CA MET A 75 9.72 2.99 14.09
C MET A 75 10.33 2.72 15.45
N ALA A 76 9.62 1.99 16.30
CA ALA A 76 10.10 1.60 17.62
C ALA A 76 10.33 0.10 17.66
N ALA A 77 11.45 -0.35 18.20
CA ALA A 77 11.78 -1.77 18.32
C ALA A 77 12.56 -2.06 19.61
N VAL A 78 12.31 -3.23 20.18
CA VAL A 78 13.06 -3.80 21.31
C VAL A 78 13.76 -5.06 20.81
N LEU A 79 15.08 -5.03 20.77
CA LEU A 79 15.93 -6.15 20.36
C LEU A 79 16.61 -6.75 21.58
N ARG A 80 16.75 -8.08 21.61
CA ARG A 80 17.52 -8.79 22.64
C ARG A 80 18.46 -9.79 22.00
N ASP A 81 19.64 -9.97 22.58
CA ASP A 81 20.66 -10.90 22.06
C ASP A 81 20.25 -12.38 22.17
N ASP A 82 19.23 -12.69 22.97
CA ASP A 82 18.66 -14.04 23.15
C ASP A 82 17.39 -14.30 22.31
N SER A 83 17.06 -13.41 21.38
CA SER A 83 15.86 -13.48 20.55
C SER A 83 16.19 -13.47 19.06
N GLU A 84 15.51 -14.32 18.29
CA GLU A 84 15.54 -14.29 16.83
C GLU A 84 14.58 -13.20 16.35
N GLY A 85 15.11 -11.99 16.14
CA GLY A 85 14.32 -10.80 15.77
C GLY A 85 13.87 -9.95 16.96
N PRO A 86 13.13 -8.85 16.70
CA PRO A 86 12.67 -7.95 17.75
C PRO A 86 11.59 -8.61 18.63
N VAL A 87 11.73 -8.45 19.94
CA VAL A 87 10.73 -8.86 20.94
C VAL A 87 9.44 -8.10 20.76
N SER A 88 9.56 -6.83 20.34
CA SER A 88 8.45 -6.02 19.90
C SER A 88 8.93 -5.00 18.88
N ALA A 89 8.11 -4.74 17.88
CA ALA A 89 8.34 -3.69 16.91
C ALA A 89 7.02 -3.00 16.53
N SER A 90 7.09 -1.73 16.17
CA SER A 90 5.93 -1.00 15.67
C SER A 90 6.33 0.12 14.73
N VAL A 91 5.49 0.35 13.73
CA VAL A 91 5.59 1.46 12.80
C VAL A 91 4.37 2.34 12.99
N THR A 92 4.59 3.62 13.27
CA THR A 92 3.56 4.65 13.35
C THR A 92 3.80 5.67 12.25
N VAL A 93 2.74 5.97 11.49
CA VAL A 93 2.77 6.88 10.36
C VAL A 93 1.76 8.00 10.58
N SER A 94 2.20 9.23 10.39
CA SER A 94 1.34 10.41 10.30
C SER A 94 1.62 11.12 8.99
N THR A 95 0.57 11.59 8.31
CA THR A 95 0.73 12.25 7.01
C THR A 95 0.09 13.63 6.99
N TRP A 96 0.58 14.47 6.08
CA TRP A 96 -0.01 15.77 5.76
C TRP A 96 0.05 16.00 4.26
N ARG A 97 -1.09 16.39 3.66
CA ARG A 97 -1.10 16.91 2.29
C ARG A 97 -0.48 18.31 2.30
N VAL A 98 0.47 18.54 1.40
CA VAL A 98 1.19 19.81 1.26
C VAL A 98 0.57 20.57 0.08
N GLY A 99 0.00 21.75 0.36
CA GLY A 99 -0.53 22.67 -0.64
C GLY A 99 0.58 23.36 -1.43
N THR A 100 0.23 23.98 -2.55
CA THR A 100 1.17 24.75 -3.39
C THR A 100 1.72 25.99 -2.68
N ASP A 101 1.03 26.47 -1.65
CA ASP A 101 1.46 27.54 -0.74
C ASP A 101 2.33 27.03 0.43
N GLY A 102 2.61 25.72 0.49
CA GLY A 102 3.31 25.07 1.59
C GLY A 102 2.43 24.81 2.83
N SER A 103 1.14 25.15 2.78
CA SER A 103 0.20 24.82 3.85
C SER A 103 0.07 23.31 4.02
N ARG A 104 -0.21 22.87 5.24
CA ARG A 104 -0.34 21.45 5.57
C ARG A 104 -1.73 21.14 6.05
N LYS A 105 -2.36 20.16 5.43
CA LYS A 105 -3.64 19.59 5.88
C LYS A 105 -3.37 18.18 6.41
N PRO A 106 -3.77 17.85 7.65
CA PRO A 106 -3.64 16.49 8.17
C PRO A 106 -4.23 15.49 7.18
N GLY A 107 -3.44 14.46 6.87
CA GLY A 107 -3.87 13.31 6.08
C GLY A 107 -4.13 12.10 7.00
N PRO A 108 -4.38 10.93 6.41
CA PRO A 108 -4.53 9.70 7.18
C PRO A 108 -3.25 9.32 7.93
N GLY A 109 -3.40 8.61 9.05
CA GLY A 109 -2.29 8.02 9.79
C GLY A 109 -2.68 6.64 10.31
N PHE A 110 -1.69 5.80 10.58
CA PHE A 110 -1.91 4.44 11.07
C PHE A 110 -0.76 4.00 11.98
N LYS A 111 -1.01 2.95 12.75
CA LYS A 111 0.00 2.25 13.55
C LYS A 111 -0.19 0.76 13.37
N LEU A 112 0.89 0.06 13.08
CA LEU A 112 0.91 -1.40 12.95
C LEU A 112 2.14 -1.97 13.67
N THR A 113 2.08 -3.22 14.06
CA THR A 113 3.30 -3.99 14.30
C THR A 113 4.04 -4.19 12.99
N GLY A 114 5.36 -4.01 13.02
CA GLY A 114 6.23 -4.11 11.87
C GLY A 114 7.65 -3.74 12.27
N ASP A 115 8.62 -4.38 11.64
CA ASP A 115 10.04 -4.23 11.95
C ASP A 115 10.66 -3.05 11.21
N SER A 116 10.12 -2.73 10.03
CA SER A 116 10.51 -1.56 9.26
C SER A 116 9.34 -1.01 8.45
N GLY A 117 9.49 0.22 7.96
CA GLY A 117 8.54 0.80 7.04
C GLY A 117 9.19 1.77 6.07
N SER A 118 8.52 2.04 4.96
CA SER A 118 8.92 3.08 4.03
C SER A 118 7.75 3.51 3.17
N ALA A 119 7.83 4.73 2.63
CA ALA A 119 7.09 5.02 1.41
C ALA A 119 7.41 3.96 0.36
N ALA A 120 6.40 3.59 -0.41
CA ALA A 120 6.51 2.65 -1.50
C ALA A 120 5.73 3.22 -2.68
N GLY A 121 6.32 3.09 -3.86
CA GLY A 121 5.73 3.47 -5.11
C GLY A 121 6.07 2.46 -6.17
N LEU A 122 5.20 2.39 -7.16
CA LEU A 122 5.38 1.55 -8.33
C LEU A 122 5.41 2.55 -9.50
N ASP A 123 6.49 2.52 -10.29
CA ASP A 123 6.74 3.45 -11.41
C ASP A 123 6.67 4.96 -11.10
N GLY A 124 7.28 5.36 -9.98
CA GLY A 124 7.33 6.77 -9.58
C GLY A 124 5.99 7.31 -9.06
N ASN A 125 5.03 6.42 -8.80
CA ASN A 125 3.78 6.72 -8.13
C ASN A 125 3.85 6.25 -6.67
N ASP A 126 4.39 7.08 -5.79
CA ASP A 126 4.59 6.81 -4.35
C ASP A 126 3.28 6.93 -3.55
N ALA A 127 2.21 6.31 -4.03
CA ALA A 127 0.87 6.37 -3.42
C ALA A 127 0.73 5.45 -2.19
N PHE A 128 1.74 4.66 -1.86
CA PHE A 128 1.66 3.63 -0.84
C PHE A 128 2.69 3.80 0.26
N TYR A 129 2.41 3.16 1.38
CA TYR A 129 3.37 2.95 2.46
C TYR A 129 3.46 1.47 2.76
N ARG A 130 4.68 0.93 2.80
CA ARG A 130 4.95 -0.47 3.10
C ARG A 130 5.43 -0.60 4.53
N VAL A 131 4.84 -1.52 5.28
CA VAL A 131 5.33 -2.00 6.57
C VAL A 131 5.80 -3.44 6.39
N VAL A 132 7.01 -3.76 6.81
CA VAL A 132 7.60 -5.10 6.67
C VAL A 132 7.71 -5.77 8.03
N GLU A 133 7.29 -7.02 8.11
CA GLU A 133 7.56 -7.98 9.19
C GLU A 133 8.50 -9.05 8.62
N TYR A 134 9.70 -9.19 9.19
CA TYR A 134 10.69 -10.13 8.69
C TYR A 134 10.35 -11.55 9.13
N GLY A 135 10.50 -12.51 8.21
CA GLY A 135 10.33 -13.92 8.49
C GLY A 135 11.49 -14.49 9.31
N CYS A 136 11.21 -15.53 10.12
CA CYS A 136 12.25 -16.37 10.70
C CYS A 136 12.11 -17.80 10.20
N CYS A 137 13.24 -18.52 10.21
CA CYS A 137 13.20 -19.97 10.35
C CYS A 137 12.54 -20.65 9.12
N GLY A 138 12.73 -20.07 7.94
CA GLY A 138 12.11 -20.50 6.68
C GLY A 138 10.83 -19.74 6.30
N ALA A 139 10.28 -18.92 7.20
CA ALA A 139 9.19 -18.04 6.86
C ALA A 139 9.66 -16.89 5.94
N LEU A 140 8.82 -16.51 4.99
CA LEU A 140 9.05 -15.35 4.12
C LEU A 140 8.70 -14.05 4.83
N ASP A 141 9.28 -12.95 4.38
CA ASP A 141 8.93 -11.62 4.83
C ASP A 141 7.50 -11.25 4.41
N ARG A 142 6.75 -10.65 5.33
CA ARG A 142 5.43 -10.09 5.04
C ARG A 142 5.54 -8.59 4.85
N SER A 143 5.09 -8.10 3.71
CA SER A 143 4.88 -6.69 3.45
C SER A 143 3.40 -6.34 3.49
N THR A 144 3.01 -5.37 4.30
CA THR A 144 1.66 -4.80 4.30
C THR A 144 1.68 -3.41 3.69
N PHE A 145 0.92 -3.23 2.61
CA PHE A 145 0.80 -1.97 1.89
C PHE A 145 -0.42 -1.19 2.38
N PHE A 146 -0.22 0.08 2.66
CA PHE A 146 -1.25 1.03 3.06
C PHE A 146 -1.40 2.11 2.00
N SER A 147 -2.64 2.56 1.80
CA SER A 147 -2.92 3.74 0.98
C SER A 147 -2.49 5.01 1.73
N LEU A 148 -1.66 5.84 1.11
CA LEU A 148 -1.41 7.20 1.61
C LEU A 148 -2.60 8.13 1.36
N GLU A 149 -3.53 7.74 0.49
CA GLU A 149 -4.74 8.49 0.20
C GLU A 149 -5.83 8.29 1.27
N SER A 150 -6.06 7.04 1.68
CA SER A 150 -7.12 6.67 2.61
C SER A 150 -6.65 6.28 4.02
N GLY A 151 -5.37 5.93 4.18
CA GLY A 151 -4.82 5.35 5.42
C GLY A 151 -5.16 3.90 5.66
N LYS A 152 -5.93 3.27 4.77
CA LYS A 152 -6.38 1.89 4.95
C LYS A 152 -5.33 0.90 4.46
N PRO A 153 -5.22 -0.29 5.08
CA PRO A 153 -4.47 -1.39 4.50
C PRO A 153 -5.10 -1.79 3.16
N LEU A 154 -4.27 -2.07 2.17
CA LEU A 154 -4.67 -2.48 0.83
C LEU A 154 -4.52 -3.99 0.65
N LEU A 155 -3.33 -4.50 0.97
CA LEU A 155 -2.99 -5.91 0.92
C LEU A 155 -1.76 -6.21 1.78
N SER A 156 -1.66 -7.47 2.18
CA SER A 156 -0.42 -8.07 2.67
C SER A 156 0.08 -9.06 1.63
N VAL A 157 1.40 -9.11 1.41
CA VAL A 157 2.05 -9.94 0.40
C VAL A 157 3.42 -10.42 0.89
N THR A 158 3.97 -11.43 0.24
CA THR A 158 5.42 -11.68 0.20
C THR A 158 5.97 -11.11 -1.11
N GLY A 159 7.17 -10.53 -1.08
CA GLY A 159 7.75 -9.87 -2.25
C GLY A 159 7.04 -8.56 -2.63
N GLU A 160 7.16 -8.17 -3.91
CA GLU A 160 6.48 -7.00 -4.46
C GLU A 160 5.11 -7.38 -5.05
N PRO A 161 4.07 -6.54 -4.88
CA PRO A 161 2.80 -6.74 -5.55
C PRO A 161 2.91 -6.43 -7.05
N ALA A 162 2.03 -7.04 -7.86
CA ALA A 162 1.87 -6.67 -9.25
C ALA A 162 0.95 -5.45 -9.40
N THR A 163 1.21 -4.60 -10.40
CA THR A 163 0.34 -3.48 -10.78
C THR A 163 -0.29 -3.69 -12.14
N LEU A 164 -1.52 -3.21 -12.25
CA LEU A 164 -2.25 -3.03 -13.50
C LEU A 164 -2.60 -1.55 -13.61
N GLU A 165 -1.99 -0.86 -14.58
CA GLU A 165 -2.33 0.52 -14.92
C GLU A 165 -3.14 0.56 -16.22
N VAL A 166 -4.17 1.41 -16.26
CA VAL A 166 -4.98 1.72 -17.45
C VAL A 166 -4.91 3.23 -17.71
N PRO A 167 -3.86 3.72 -18.40
CA PRO A 167 -3.56 5.15 -18.47
C PRO A 167 -4.68 5.96 -19.12
N ASN A 168 -5.28 5.40 -20.17
CA ASN A 168 -6.35 6.04 -20.95
C ASN A 168 -7.73 5.98 -20.27
N ALA A 169 -7.88 5.32 -19.12
CA ALA A 169 -9.09 5.29 -18.32
C ALA A 169 -9.08 6.28 -17.14
N GLY A 170 -8.25 7.32 -17.21
CA GLY A 170 -8.08 8.27 -16.11
C GLY A 170 -7.02 7.85 -15.11
N GLY A 171 -6.03 7.06 -15.55
CA GLY A 171 -4.96 6.57 -14.68
C GLY A 171 -5.46 5.58 -13.63
N ILE A 172 -6.38 4.69 -14.02
CA ILE A 172 -6.85 3.63 -13.13
C ILE A 172 -5.65 2.75 -12.79
N MET A 173 -5.47 2.47 -11.50
CA MET A 173 -4.40 1.60 -11.03
C MET A 173 -4.95 0.58 -10.06
N ARG A 174 -4.53 -0.67 -10.25
CA ARG A 174 -4.89 -1.80 -9.41
C ARG A 174 -3.62 -2.47 -8.94
N VAL A 175 -3.65 -2.95 -7.71
CA VAL A 175 -2.56 -3.71 -7.11
C VAL A 175 -3.09 -5.08 -6.73
N ALA A 176 -2.30 -6.10 -7.04
CA ALA A 176 -2.61 -7.47 -6.70
C ALA A 176 -1.39 -8.16 -6.11
N GLY A 177 -1.63 -9.09 -5.21
CA GLY A 177 -0.55 -9.86 -4.65
C GLY A 177 -1.05 -11.04 -3.85
N ILE A 178 -0.09 -11.76 -3.30
CA ILE A 178 -0.33 -13.01 -2.60
C ILE A 178 0.43 -13.04 -1.29
N LEU A 179 -0.25 -13.49 -0.23
CA LEU A 179 0.36 -13.82 1.05
C LEU A 179 0.27 -15.34 1.22
N PRO A 180 1.37 -16.10 1.09
CA PRO A 180 1.38 -17.52 1.42
C PRO A 180 1.33 -17.76 2.93
N PHE A 181 0.86 -18.94 3.35
CA PHE A 181 0.75 -19.29 4.78
C PHE A 181 2.11 -19.39 5.49
N TRP A 182 3.21 -19.56 4.74
CA TRP A 182 4.59 -19.60 5.25
C TRP A 182 5.27 -18.23 5.26
N ALA A 183 4.51 -17.13 5.22
CA ALA A 183 5.04 -15.80 5.51
C ALA A 183 5.10 -15.56 7.03
N ALA A 184 5.68 -14.44 7.45
CA ALA A 184 5.51 -13.89 8.79
C ALA A 184 4.01 -13.59 9.03
N ASP A 185 3.24 -14.59 9.46
CA ASP A 185 1.78 -14.58 9.39
C ASP A 185 1.11 -14.05 10.67
N ARG A 186 0.03 -13.29 10.47
CA ARG A 186 -0.96 -12.89 11.49
C ARG A 186 -2.39 -12.93 10.97
N ASP A 187 -2.62 -13.42 9.75
CA ASP A 187 -3.97 -13.46 9.20
C ASP A 187 -4.71 -14.67 9.77
N GLU A 188 -5.69 -14.37 10.63
CA GLU A 188 -6.53 -15.39 11.29
C GLU A 188 -7.24 -16.32 10.30
N THR A 189 -7.31 -15.97 9.01
CA THR A 189 -7.86 -16.83 7.96
C THR A 189 -7.09 -18.14 7.89
N PHE A 190 -5.76 -18.15 7.98
CA PHE A 190 -4.99 -19.40 7.92
C PHE A 190 -5.29 -20.33 9.10
N ALA A 191 -5.60 -19.78 10.28
CA ALA A 191 -6.04 -20.57 11.43
C ALA A 191 -7.45 -21.17 11.25
N LYS A 192 -8.30 -20.56 10.41
CA LYS A 192 -9.69 -21.01 10.14
C LYS A 192 -9.75 -22.12 9.08
N PHE A 193 -8.76 -22.19 8.19
CA PHE A 193 -8.76 -23.09 7.04
C PHE A 193 -7.46 -23.90 6.98
N LYS A 194 -7.52 -25.18 7.37
CA LYS A 194 -6.34 -26.06 7.47
C LYS A 194 -5.68 -26.37 6.11
N ASP A 195 -6.40 -26.16 5.03
CA ASP A 195 -5.98 -26.37 3.65
C ASP A 195 -5.60 -25.07 2.94
N ALA A 196 -5.60 -23.95 3.65
CA ALA A 196 -5.21 -22.66 3.11
C ALA A 196 -3.71 -22.64 2.77
N LEU A 197 -3.43 -22.38 1.50
CA LEU A 197 -2.07 -22.22 1.00
C LEU A 197 -1.67 -20.74 0.98
N ALA A 198 -2.58 -19.88 0.54
CA ALA A 198 -2.30 -18.46 0.38
C ALA A 198 -3.58 -17.62 0.30
N ILE A 199 -3.44 -16.32 0.53
CA ILE A 199 -4.48 -15.32 0.34
C ILE A 199 -4.10 -14.44 -0.84
N VAL A 200 -4.94 -14.45 -1.87
CA VAL A 200 -4.85 -13.53 -3.01
C VAL A 200 -5.64 -12.27 -2.68
N THR A 201 -5.04 -11.10 -2.88
CA THR A 201 -5.72 -9.81 -2.65
C THR A 201 -5.64 -8.96 -3.91
N TYR A 202 -6.75 -8.31 -4.23
CA TYR A 202 -6.88 -7.32 -5.30
C TYR A 202 -7.44 -6.03 -4.72
N ALA A 203 -6.79 -4.91 -5.00
CA ALA A 203 -7.15 -3.62 -4.42
C ALA A 203 -7.04 -2.50 -5.45
N ASP A 204 -7.81 -1.44 -5.22
CA ASP A 204 -7.51 -0.14 -5.79
C ASP A 204 -6.54 0.61 -4.87
N ARG A 205 -6.26 1.87 -5.18
CA ARG A 205 -5.29 2.66 -4.40
C ARG A 205 -5.78 3.11 -3.03
N THR A 206 -7.06 2.90 -2.71
CA THR A 206 -7.74 3.43 -1.53
C THR A 206 -8.27 2.32 -0.61
N HIS A 207 -8.61 1.15 -1.14
CA HIS A 207 -9.10 0.01 -0.36
C HIS A 207 -8.98 -1.33 -1.11
N THR A 208 -9.06 -2.41 -0.34
CA THR A 208 -9.21 -3.76 -0.88
C THR A 208 -10.54 -3.91 -1.62
N LEU A 209 -10.49 -4.42 -2.85
CA LEU A 209 -11.68 -4.70 -3.66
C LEU A 209 -12.13 -6.15 -3.47
N GLN A 210 -11.20 -7.09 -3.51
CA GLN A 210 -11.48 -8.52 -3.41
C GLN A 210 -10.35 -9.27 -2.71
N ARG A 211 -10.74 -10.37 -2.06
CA ARG A 211 -9.83 -11.35 -1.47
C ARG A 211 -10.28 -12.75 -1.87
N ALA A 212 -9.33 -13.65 -2.04
CA ALA A 212 -9.61 -15.06 -2.27
C ALA A 212 -8.62 -15.94 -1.51
N LEU A 213 -9.10 -17.05 -0.97
CA LEU A 213 -8.30 -18.08 -0.33
C LEU A 213 -7.93 -19.14 -1.36
N LEU A 214 -6.64 -19.31 -1.62
CA LEU A 214 -6.11 -20.42 -2.40
C LEU A 214 -5.93 -21.63 -1.49
N LYS A 215 -6.58 -22.73 -1.84
CA LYS A 215 -6.51 -24.00 -1.10
C LYS A 215 -5.79 -25.06 -1.91
N GLY A 216 -5.01 -25.87 -1.20
CA GLY A 216 -4.33 -27.04 -1.76
C GLY A 216 -5.29 -28.17 -2.14
N PRO A 217 -4.80 -29.20 -2.84
CA PRO A 217 -5.60 -30.35 -3.23
C PRO A 217 -5.92 -31.25 -2.03
N VAL A 218 -7.18 -31.68 -1.92
CA VAL A 218 -7.70 -32.46 -0.77
C VAL A 218 -7.09 -33.86 -0.63
N ASP A 219 -6.43 -34.37 -1.67
CA ASP A 219 -5.83 -35.70 -1.74
C ASP A 219 -4.32 -35.72 -1.46
N LYS A 220 -3.70 -34.56 -1.19
CA LYS A 220 -2.32 -34.48 -0.69
C LYS A 220 -2.27 -34.10 0.77
N SER A 221 -1.26 -34.62 1.48
CA SER A 221 -0.95 -34.09 2.81
C SER A 221 -0.43 -32.66 2.69
N PHE A 222 -0.68 -31.85 3.71
CA PHE A 222 -0.21 -30.47 3.72
C PHE A 222 1.32 -30.40 3.65
N ASP A 223 2.02 -31.24 4.43
CA ASP A 223 3.49 -31.28 4.46
C ASP A 223 4.09 -31.63 3.09
N ASP A 224 3.52 -32.61 2.37
CA ASP A 224 3.97 -32.95 1.01
C ASP A 224 3.75 -31.77 0.06
N LEU A 225 2.57 -31.14 0.13
CA LEU A 225 2.24 -29.99 -0.71
C LEU A 225 3.23 -28.85 -0.48
N ILE A 226 3.51 -28.50 0.77
CA ILE A 226 4.40 -27.40 1.11
C ILE A 226 5.81 -27.66 0.59
N ASN A 227 6.34 -28.87 0.71
CA ASN A 227 7.65 -29.20 0.14
C ASN A 227 7.73 -29.02 -1.39
N GLU A 228 6.59 -29.08 -2.08
CA GLU A 228 6.52 -28.89 -3.53
C GLU A 228 6.32 -27.42 -3.96
N VAL A 229 5.68 -26.60 -3.12
CA VAL A 229 5.26 -25.22 -3.47
C VAL A 229 5.90 -24.13 -2.62
N MET A 230 6.68 -24.47 -1.59
CA MET A 230 7.31 -23.53 -0.69
C MET A 230 8.49 -22.83 -1.38
N SER A 231 8.15 -21.74 -2.04
CA SER A 231 9.04 -20.78 -2.69
C SER A 231 8.51 -19.37 -2.44
N GLU A 232 9.29 -18.35 -2.81
CA GLU A 232 8.72 -17.01 -2.92
C GLU A 232 7.87 -16.93 -4.20
N PRO A 233 6.55 -16.71 -4.10
CA PRO A 233 5.68 -16.67 -5.27
C PRO A 233 5.98 -15.43 -6.12
N VAL A 234 6.14 -15.63 -7.43
CA VAL A 234 6.28 -14.53 -8.39
C VAL A 234 4.89 -14.16 -8.89
N VAL A 235 4.57 -12.86 -8.84
CA VAL A 235 3.28 -12.33 -9.30
C VAL A 235 3.46 -11.36 -10.45
N GLY A 236 2.46 -11.31 -11.33
CA GLY A 236 2.44 -10.37 -12.44
C GLY A 236 1.10 -10.35 -13.15
N PHE A 237 0.85 -9.31 -13.94
CA PHE A 237 -0.27 -9.27 -14.88
C PHE A 237 0.22 -9.52 -16.29
N ARG A 238 -0.65 -10.09 -17.13
CA ARG A 238 -0.41 -10.26 -18.57
C ARG A 238 -1.70 -10.07 -19.37
N LYS A 239 -1.59 -9.96 -20.69
CA LYS A 239 -2.77 -10.04 -21.57
C LYS A 239 -3.44 -11.41 -21.51
N ALA A 240 -4.76 -11.41 -21.61
CA ALA A 240 -5.58 -12.62 -21.55
C ALA A 240 -5.32 -13.60 -22.71
N ASP A 241 -4.95 -13.10 -23.89
CA ASP A 241 -4.58 -13.91 -25.06
C ASP A 241 -3.22 -14.63 -24.92
N GLY A 242 -2.46 -14.32 -23.87
CA GLY A 242 -1.14 -14.90 -23.62
C GLY A 242 -0.04 -14.36 -24.54
N SER A 243 -0.26 -13.22 -25.22
CA SER A 243 0.77 -12.62 -26.09
C SER A 243 2.02 -12.18 -25.32
N ASP A 244 1.85 -11.86 -24.03
CA ASP A 244 2.86 -11.25 -23.18
C ASP A 244 3.13 -12.15 -21.97
N ALA A 245 4.38 -12.16 -21.50
CA ALA A 245 4.73 -12.77 -20.22
C ALA A 245 4.13 -11.97 -19.05
N PRO A 246 3.89 -12.59 -17.87
CA PRO A 246 3.55 -11.85 -16.67
C PRO A 246 4.58 -10.77 -16.36
N ASP A 247 4.11 -9.55 -16.11
CA ASP A 247 4.90 -8.41 -15.69
C ASP A 247 4.42 -7.93 -14.32
N ALA A 248 5.37 -7.64 -13.42
CA ALA A 248 5.05 -7.03 -12.14
C ALA A 248 4.46 -5.62 -12.33
N GLN A 249 4.79 -4.95 -13.44
CA GLN A 249 4.27 -3.62 -13.78
C GLN A 249 3.61 -3.64 -15.16
N PHE A 250 2.31 -3.88 -15.20
CA PHE A 250 1.60 -4.08 -16.45
C PHE A 250 0.73 -2.89 -16.82
N THR A 251 0.94 -2.37 -18.04
CA THR A 251 0.11 -1.30 -18.61
C THR A 251 -0.87 -1.87 -19.64
N LEU A 252 -2.16 -1.69 -19.39
CA LEU A 252 -3.24 -2.10 -20.28
C LEU A 252 -3.78 -0.89 -21.06
N TRP A 253 -3.56 -0.90 -22.37
CA TRP A 253 -4.05 0.16 -23.28
C TRP A 253 -5.41 -0.15 -23.92
N SER A 254 -5.97 -1.34 -23.70
CA SER A 254 -7.16 -1.84 -24.42
C SER A 254 -8.48 -1.19 -24.02
N ALA A 255 -8.55 -0.45 -22.90
CA ALA A 255 -9.75 0.32 -22.58
C ALA A 255 -9.97 1.40 -23.66
N ASP A 256 -11.20 1.58 -24.16
CA ASP A 256 -11.56 2.53 -25.24
C ASP A 256 -11.40 4.03 -24.87
N GLY A 257 -10.45 4.39 -24.00
CA GLY A 257 -10.35 5.73 -23.41
C GLY A 257 -11.51 6.08 -22.47
N LYS A 258 -12.39 5.11 -22.18
CA LYS A 258 -13.50 5.26 -21.25
C LYS A 258 -12.95 5.18 -19.82
N LYS A 259 -13.26 6.18 -19.00
CA LYS A 259 -12.90 6.24 -17.57
C LYS A 259 -13.75 5.31 -16.69
N ASP A 260 -14.24 4.21 -17.24
CA ASP A 260 -15.13 3.28 -16.57
C ASP A 260 -14.31 2.07 -16.10
N PRO A 261 -14.12 1.87 -14.79
CA PRO A 261 -13.43 0.68 -14.29
C PRO A 261 -14.07 -0.62 -14.79
N ALA A 262 -15.39 -0.65 -15.02
CA ALA A 262 -16.06 -1.83 -15.56
C ALA A 262 -15.59 -2.21 -16.98
N ALA A 263 -14.86 -1.31 -17.67
CA ALA A 263 -14.23 -1.59 -18.96
C ALA A 263 -12.86 -2.27 -18.84
N ILE A 264 -12.33 -2.47 -17.62
CA ILE A 264 -11.09 -3.23 -17.40
C ILE A 264 -11.39 -4.71 -17.64
N THR A 265 -10.89 -5.20 -18.77
CA THR A 265 -10.94 -6.58 -19.25
C THR A 265 -9.60 -6.92 -19.90
N ASP A 266 -9.41 -8.16 -20.34
CA ASP A 266 -8.26 -8.64 -21.13
C ASP A 266 -6.92 -8.65 -20.37
N ALA A 267 -6.97 -8.55 -19.04
CA ALA A 267 -5.83 -8.79 -18.17
C ALA A 267 -6.01 -10.11 -17.40
N VAL A 268 -4.92 -10.77 -17.07
CA VAL A 268 -4.87 -11.98 -16.23
C VAL A 268 -3.84 -11.73 -15.14
N PHE A 269 -4.25 -11.90 -13.89
CA PHE A 269 -3.33 -11.95 -12.75
C PHE A 269 -2.72 -13.35 -12.64
N SER A 270 -1.40 -13.43 -12.72
CA SER A 270 -0.62 -14.66 -12.69
C SER A 270 0.15 -14.76 -11.39
N ILE A 271 0.16 -15.95 -10.81
CA ILE A 271 0.89 -16.30 -9.60
C ILE A 271 1.64 -17.59 -9.90
N GLU A 272 2.96 -17.57 -9.77
CA GLU A 272 3.82 -18.73 -9.97
C GLU A 272 4.55 -19.05 -8.68
N PHE A 273 4.22 -20.19 -8.06
CA PHE A 273 5.01 -20.72 -6.95
C PHE A 273 6.24 -21.44 -7.51
N THR A 274 6.00 -22.37 -8.45
CA THR A 274 7.04 -23.06 -9.20
C THR A 274 6.55 -23.28 -10.64
N PRO A 275 7.40 -23.73 -11.58
CA PRO A 275 6.97 -23.97 -12.96
C PRO A 275 5.79 -24.91 -13.12
N ASP A 276 5.59 -25.84 -12.17
CA ASP A 276 4.49 -26.81 -12.17
C ASP A 276 3.24 -26.30 -11.41
N TYR A 277 3.37 -25.20 -10.67
CA TYR A 277 2.34 -24.65 -9.79
C TYR A 277 2.07 -23.18 -10.11
N LYS A 278 1.25 -22.99 -11.14
CA LYS A 278 0.81 -21.68 -11.63
C LYS A 278 -0.69 -21.50 -11.46
N VAL A 279 -1.09 -20.34 -10.92
CA VAL A 279 -2.48 -19.88 -10.81
C VAL A 279 -2.66 -18.67 -11.72
N GLU A 280 -3.72 -18.67 -12.52
CA GLU A 280 -4.05 -17.56 -13.42
C GLU A 280 -5.51 -17.16 -13.23
N ILE A 281 -5.76 -15.91 -12.88
CA ILE A 281 -7.08 -15.39 -12.55
C ILE A 281 -7.40 -14.25 -13.52
N PRO A 282 -8.38 -14.42 -14.43
CA PRO A 282 -8.80 -13.35 -15.33
C PRO A 282 -9.30 -12.12 -14.56
N VAL A 283 -9.07 -10.94 -15.13
CA VAL A 283 -9.68 -9.69 -14.69
C VAL A 283 -10.86 -9.38 -15.60
N ALA A 284 -12.05 -9.26 -15.03
CA ALA A 284 -13.27 -8.93 -15.73
C ALA A 284 -14.08 -7.91 -14.93
N ALA A 285 -14.43 -6.79 -15.58
CA ALA A 285 -15.20 -5.70 -14.97
C ALA A 285 -14.61 -5.22 -13.64
N ASP A 286 -13.30 -4.93 -13.65
CA ASP A 286 -12.52 -4.46 -12.49
C ASP A 286 -12.46 -5.43 -11.31
N LYS A 287 -12.57 -6.74 -11.60
CA LYS A 287 -12.59 -7.79 -10.59
C LYS A 287 -11.79 -8.99 -11.02
N LEU A 288 -11.18 -9.67 -10.06
CA LEU A 288 -10.70 -11.03 -10.23
C LEU A 288 -11.89 -11.96 -10.46
N ASP A 289 -11.92 -12.61 -11.62
CA ASP A 289 -12.90 -13.62 -11.99
C ASP A 289 -12.49 -14.99 -11.46
N ILE A 290 -12.73 -15.17 -10.15
CA ILE A 290 -12.38 -16.38 -9.41
C ILE A 290 -13.01 -17.64 -10.04
N ALA A 291 -14.21 -17.52 -10.61
CA ALA A 291 -14.96 -18.65 -11.16
C ALA A 291 -14.32 -19.22 -12.44
N HIS A 292 -13.56 -18.39 -13.17
CA HIS A 292 -12.88 -18.78 -14.41
C HIS A 292 -11.36 -18.83 -14.25
N ALA A 293 -10.85 -18.91 -13.02
CA ALA A 293 -9.44 -19.08 -12.75
C ALA A 293 -8.92 -20.43 -13.28
N THR A 294 -7.72 -20.41 -13.87
CA THR A 294 -6.97 -21.61 -14.21
C THR A 294 -6.07 -21.97 -13.03
N LEU A 295 -6.27 -23.16 -12.47
CA LEU A 295 -5.62 -23.61 -11.24
C LEU A 295 -4.85 -24.93 -11.49
N PRO A 296 -3.79 -25.21 -10.73
CA PRO A 296 -3.20 -26.54 -10.71
C PRO A 296 -4.22 -27.59 -10.28
N LYS A 297 -4.04 -28.84 -10.72
CA LYS A 297 -5.02 -29.90 -10.48
C LYS A 297 -5.32 -30.05 -8.98
N GLY A 298 -6.61 -29.99 -8.64
CA GLY A 298 -7.11 -30.19 -7.27
C GLY A 298 -7.11 -28.93 -6.40
N PHE A 299 -6.48 -27.85 -6.83
CA PHE A 299 -6.53 -26.57 -6.12
C PHE A 299 -7.89 -25.92 -6.29
N THR A 300 -8.27 -25.09 -5.31
CA THR A 300 -9.50 -24.30 -5.37
C THR A 300 -9.25 -22.87 -4.92
N LEU A 301 -10.09 -21.94 -5.38
CA LEU A 301 -10.16 -20.58 -4.89
C LEU A 301 -11.53 -20.33 -4.28
N GLU A 302 -11.54 -19.76 -3.07
CA GLU A 302 -12.76 -19.38 -2.37
C GLU A 302 -12.76 -17.87 -2.10
N ALA A 303 -13.83 -17.17 -2.44
CA ALA A 303 -13.94 -15.75 -2.16
C ALA A 303 -13.95 -15.49 -0.64
N LEU A 304 -13.16 -14.51 -0.20
CA LEU A 304 -13.15 -14.03 1.18
C LEU A 304 -13.80 -12.64 1.24
N PRO A 305 -14.35 -12.23 2.41
CA PRO A 305 -14.75 -10.85 2.63
C PRO A 305 -13.59 -9.88 2.40
N ALA A 306 -13.86 -8.73 1.76
CA ALA A 306 -12.93 -7.61 1.76
C ALA A 306 -12.84 -7.02 3.19
N ASN A 307 -11.64 -6.57 3.58
CA ASN A 307 -11.36 -6.01 4.90
C ASN A 307 -11.73 -4.52 5.00
#